data_AF-A0A1Q5E2G6-F1
#
_entry.id   AF-A0A1Q5E2G6-F1
#
_cell.length_a   1.000
_cell.length_b   1.000
_cell.length_c   1.000
_cell.angle_alpha   90.00
_cell.angle_beta   90.00
_cell.angle_gamma   90.00
#
_symmetry.space_group_name_H-M   'P 1'
#
loop_
_entity.id
_entity.type
_entity.pdbx_description
1 polymer ?
#
loop_
_entity_poly.entity_id
_entity_poly.type
_entity_poly.pdbx_seq_one_letter_code
_entity_poly.pdbx_strand_id
1 'polypeptide(L)'
;MASIPSSPVVTRRPGRRVTTGCLLLLMVPAALLAYFWYAAGHADRVNERREEAAVASVRAQARRASDDTVRALSATHSAAPDALVGVIWQHTKAPVIAYDPEHGTYAATAPFSSDHDEKGVVLGAGSVRTERCFTLTFARKAPATTWTAKRAERDDSACRSGRVVGFDVTLARKRLATMADRVTPAEATRVLDPAQRKRPYSVKQVRRSGDADVVTVLVRESVDGAPVQQCYAFTRDRGADAAPVTAVPVATC
;
A
#
# COMPACT_ATOMS: atom_id res chain seq x y z
N MET A 1 -76.79 -53.83 51.58
CA MET A 1 -76.97 -53.50 50.15
C MET A 1 -76.12 -52.28 49.82
N ALA A 2 -75.28 -52.42 48.79
CA ALA A 2 -74.57 -51.42 47.99
C ALA A 2 -73.72 -50.34 48.69
N SER A 3 -72.41 -50.61 48.71
CA SER A 3 -71.30 -49.66 48.80
C SER A 3 -71.18 -48.80 47.52
N ILE A 4 -70.96 -47.48 47.68
CA ILE A 4 -70.51 -46.57 46.62
C ILE A 4 -69.22 -45.89 47.11
N PRO A 5 -68.06 -46.15 46.47
CA PRO A 5 -66.84 -45.41 46.75
C PRO A 5 -66.78 -44.13 45.93
N SER A 6 -66.71 -42.98 46.60
CA SER A 6 -66.46 -41.67 45.98
C SER A 6 -64.97 -41.54 45.69
N SER A 7 -64.59 -41.62 44.42
CA SER A 7 -63.21 -41.39 43.97
C SER A 7 -62.71 -39.98 44.31
N PRO A 8 -61.48 -39.80 44.81
CA PRO A 8 -60.87 -38.49 44.88
C PRO A 8 -60.52 -38.00 43.46
N VAL A 9 -61.03 -36.83 43.11
CA VAL A 9 -60.61 -36.09 41.92
C VAL A 9 -59.15 -35.69 42.11
N VAL A 10 -58.25 -36.37 41.38
CA VAL A 10 -56.86 -35.95 41.26
C VAL A 10 -56.82 -34.69 40.39
N THR A 11 -56.74 -33.53 41.02
CA THR A 11 -56.37 -32.28 40.35
C THR A 11 -54.89 -32.36 39.96
N ARG A 12 -54.62 -32.86 38.74
CA ARG A 12 -53.28 -32.79 38.14
C ARG A 12 -52.94 -31.30 37.93
N ARG A 13 -52.06 -30.76 38.79
CA ARG A 13 -51.47 -29.41 38.66
C ARG A 13 -50.81 -29.25 37.27
N PRO A 14 -51.33 -28.41 36.35
CA PRO A 14 -50.71 -28.18 35.05
C PRO A 14 -49.65 -27.07 35.14
N GLY A 15 -48.97 -26.92 36.29
CA GLY A 15 -48.15 -25.74 36.59
C GLY A 15 -46.66 -25.88 36.30
N ARG A 16 -46.15 -27.10 36.04
CA ARG A 16 -44.70 -27.38 36.04
C ARG A 16 -44.05 -27.37 34.65
N ARG A 17 -44.79 -27.61 33.57
CA ARG A 17 -44.24 -27.60 32.19
C ARG A 17 -44.27 -26.22 31.53
N VAL A 18 -45.32 -25.43 31.81
CA VAL A 18 -45.47 -24.06 31.29
C VAL A 18 -44.40 -23.12 31.88
N THR A 19 -44.09 -23.28 33.17
CA THR A 19 -43.02 -22.51 33.84
C THR A 19 -41.64 -22.86 33.30
N THR A 20 -41.32 -24.14 33.06
CA THR A 20 -40.02 -24.52 32.49
C THR A 20 -39.86 -24.05 31.04
N GLY A 21 -40.92 -24.12 30.23
CA GLY A 21 -40.92 -23.60 28.86
C GLY A 21 -40.74 -22.08 28.79
N CYS A 22 -41.43 -21.34 29.67
CA CYS A 22 -41.30 -19.88 29.78
C CYS A 22 -39.90 -19.47 30.26
N LEU A 23 -39.32 -20.23 31.19
CA LEU A 23 -37.96 -19.98 31.69
C LEU A 23 -36.90 -20.21 30.61
N LEU A 24 -37.03 -21.26 29.79
CA LEU A 24 -36.13 -21.48 28.64
C LEU A 24 -36.28 -20.40 27.57
N LEU A 25 -37.50 -19.94 27.29
CA LEU A 25 -37.77 -18.86 26.34
C LEU A 25 -37.15 -17.52 26.76
N LEU A 26 -36.91 -17.29 28.04
CA LEU A 26 -36.24 -16.08 28.53
C LEU A 26 -34.73 -16.27 28.68
N MET A 27 -34.30 -17.43 29.16
CA MET A 27 -32.88 -17.70 29.42
C MET A 27 -32.08 -17.83 28.13
N VAL A 28 -32.64 -18.44 27.08
CA VAL A 28 -31.92 -18.62 25.81
C VAL A 28 -31.62 -17.27 25.13
N PRO A 29 -32.60 -16.35 24.91
CA PRO A 29 -32.30 -15.02 24.37
C PRO A 29 -31.37 -14.20 25.25
N ALA A 30 -31.51 -14.28 26.58
CA ALA A 30 -30.61 -13.57 27.50
C ALA A 30 -29.17 -14.09 27.40
N ALA A 31 -28.98 -15.40 27.32
CA ALA A 31 -27.68 -16.02 27.13
C ALA A 31 -27.07 -15.67 25.76
N LEU A 32 -27.88 -15.66 24.69
CA LEU A 32 -27.45 -15.24 23.37
C LEU A 32 -27.04 -13.76 23.35
N LEU A 33 -27.84 -12.86 23.93
CA LEU A 33 -27.51 -11.44 24.06
C LEU A 33 -26.20 -11.24 24.83
N ALA A 34 -26.03 -11.93 25.95
CA ALA A 34 -24.79 -11.86 26.73
C ALA A 34 -23.58 -12.38 25.94
N TYR A 35 -23.74 -13.48 25.19
CA TYR A 35 -22.71 -14.02 24.32
C TYR A 35 -22.33 -13.04 23.21
N PHE A 36 -23.32 -12.50 22.47
CA PHE A 36 -23.07 -11.56 21.39
C PHE A 36 -22.43 -10.26 21.90
N TRP A 37 -22.86 -9.76 23.05
CA TRP A 37 -22.25 -8.59 23.69
C TRP A 37 -20.79 -8.85 24.06
N TYR A 38 -20.50 -9.98 24.69
CA TYR A 38 -19.13 -10.37 25.03
C TYR A 38 -18.27 -10.56 23.78
N ALA A 39 -18.80 -11.26 22.77
CA ALA A 39 -18.10 -11.51 21.52
C ALA A 39 -17.79 -10.22 20.78
N ALA A 40 -18.73 -9.27 20.72
CA ALA A 40 -18.52 -7.93 20.14
C ALA A 40 -17.43 -7.17 20.87
N GLY A 41 -17.55 -7.00 22.18
CA GLY A 41 -16.54 -6.29 22.96
C GLY A 41 -15.17 -7.00 23.00
N HIS A 42 -15.11 -8.31 22.79
CA HIS A 42 -13.83 -9.02 22.63
C HIS A 42 -13.23 -8.83 21.24
N ALA A 43 -14.05 -8.89 20.18
CA ALA A 43 -13.62 -8.65 18.81
C ALA A 43 -13.06 -7.23 18.64
N ASP A 44 -13.76 -6.21 19.14
CA ASP A 44 -13.34 -4.81 19.05
C ASP A 44 -11.95 -4.61 19.69
N ARG A 45 -11.76 -5.11 20.92
CA ARG A 45 -10.46 -5.01 21.62
C ARG A 45 -9.33 -5.76 20.91
N VAL A 46 -9.64 -6.89 20.26
CA VAL A 46 -8.63 -7.62 19.49
C VAL A 46 -8.29 -6.89 18.19
N ASN A 47 -9.29 -6.30 17.52
CA ASN A 47 -9.10 -5.53 16.30
C ASN A 47 -8.29 -4.27 16.57
N GLU A 48 -8.61 -3.53 17.63
CA GLU A 48 -7.85 -2.34 18.06
C GLU A 48 -6.36 -2.67 18.29
N ARG A 49 -6.05 -3.74 19.03
CA ARG A 49 -4.66 -4.17 19.25
C ARG A 49 -3.95 -4.57 17.96
N ARG A 50 -4.67 -5.18 17.01
CA ARG A 50 -4.11 -5.60 15.72
C ARG A 50 -3.85 -4.39 14.83
N GLU A 51 -4.75 -3.42 14.83
CA GLU A 51 -4.55 -2.14 14.15
C GLU A 51 -3.34 -1.39 14.75
N GLU A 52 -3.23 -1.29 16.08
CA GLU A 52 -2.08 -0.67 16.74
C GLU A 52 -0.76 -1.36 16.35
N ALA A 53 -0.74 -2.69 16.34
CA ALA A 53 0.41 -3.48 15.91
C ALA A 53 0.73 -3.25 14.42
N ALA A 54 -0.29 -3.12 13.57
CA ALA A 54 -0.13 -2.80 12.14
C ALA A 54 0.45 -1.40 11.95
N VAL A 55 -0.03 -0.39 12.68
CA VAL A 55 0.53 0.98 12.67
C VAL A 55 1.98 0.97 13.14
N ALA A 56 2.30 0.25 14.22
CA ALA A 56 3.66 0.11 14.73
C ALA A 56 4.58 -0.57 13.69
N SER A 57 4.09 -1.62 13.01
CA SER A 57 4.77 -2.30 11.91
C SER A 57 5.05 -1.34 10.75
N VAL A 58 4.06 -0.58 10.30
CA VAL A 58 4.19 0.43 9.24
C VAL A 58 5.26 1.47 9.59
N ARG A 59 5.23 2.01 10.81
CA ARG A 59 6.26 2.94 11.30
C ARG A 59 7.63 2.28 11.31
N ALA A 60 7.75 1.04 11.78
CA ALA A 60 9.02 0.31 11.79
C ALA A 60 9.56 0.04 10.37
N GLN A 61 8.69 -0.23 9.39
CA GLN A 61 9.08 -0.34 7.98
C GLN A 61 9.64 0.98 7.45
N ALA A 62 8.96 2.10 7.67
CA ALA A 62 9.45 3.42 7.26
C ALA A 62 10.79 3.77 7.92
N ARG A 63 10.99 3.35 9.18
CA ARG A 63 12.29 3.51 9.86
C ARG A 63 13.39 2.72 9.17
N ARG A 64 13.17 1.41 8.97
CA ARG A 64 14.13 0.52 8.30
C ARG A 64 14.47 1.01 6.90
N ALA A 65 13.47 1.35 6.08
CA ALA A 65 13.70 1.87 4.73
C ALA A 65 14.60 3.11 4.73
N SER A 66 14.35 4.07 5.64
CA SER A 66 15.18 5.26 5.80
C SER A 66 16.62 4.94 6.23
N ASP A 67 16.78 4.07 7.23
CA ASP A 67 18.10 3.74 7.78
C ASP A 67 18.92 2.91 6.75
N ASP A 68 18.27 1.98 6.04
CA ASP A 68 18.85 1.21 4.94
C ASP A 68 19.26 2.13 3.78
N THR A 69 18.41 3.10 3.42
CA THR A 69 18.73 4.08 2.37
C THR A 69 19.96 4.91 2.75
N VAL A 70 20.06 5.39 4.00
CA VAL A 70 21.24 6.16 4.46
C VAL A 70 22.52 5.33 4.36
N ARG A 71 22.46 4.06 4.77
CA ARG A 71 23.60 3.13 4.66
C ARG A 71 24.00 2.92 3.21
N ALA A 72 23.04 2.65 2.33
CA ALA A 72 23.28 2.44 0.91
C ALA A 72 23.83 3.71 0.22
N LEU A 73 23.27 4.88 0.51
CA LEU A 73 23.76 6.16 -0.01
C LEU A 73 25.20 6.45 0.43
N SER A 74 25.54 6.12 1.68
CA SER A 74 26.92 6.26 2.19
C SER A 74 27.89 5.30 1.51
N ALA A 75 27.44 4.09 1.15
CA ALA A 75 28.25 3.07 0.47
C ALA A 75 28.36 3.28 -1.06
N THR A 76 27.45 4.03 -1.68
CA THR A 76 27.41 4.21 -3.15
C THR A 76 28.61 5.03 -3.66
N HIS A 77 29.20 5.90 -2.82
CA HIS A 77 30.30 6.83 -3.16
C HIS A 77 30.09 7.69 -4.42
N SER A 78 28.86 7.73 -4.96
CA SER A 78 28.50 8.51 -6.14
C SER A 78 27.91 9.86 -5.74
N ALA A 79 28.20 10.88 -6.55
CA ALA A 79 27.53 12.18 -6.49
C ALA A 79 26.52 12.37 -7.63
N ALA A 80 26.40 11.40 -8.55
CA ALA A 80 25.51 11.50 -9.70
C ALA A 80 24.04 11.43 -9.23
N PRO A 81 23.19 12.42 -9.55
CA PRO A 81 21.81 12.46 -9.10
C PRO A 81 21.00 11.21 -9.45
N ASP A 82 21.15 10.68 -10.67
CA ASP A 82 20.45 9.46 -11.11
C ASP A 82 20.81 8.24 -10.26
N ALA A 83 22.08 8.09 -9.88
CA ALA A 83 22.52 6.99 -9.02
C ALA A 83 21.91 7.12 -7.62
N LEU A 84 21.87 8.34 -7.07
CA LEU A 84 21.31 8.63 -5.75
C LEU A 84 19.79 8.43 -5.73
N VAL A 85 19.08 8.92 -6.74
CA VAL A 85 17.63 8.69 -6.93
C VAL A 85 17.34 7.19 -7.04
N GLY A 86 18.14 6.44 -7.81
CA GLY A 86 18.01 4.99 -7.93
C GLY A 86 18.14 4.25 -6.59
N VAL A 87 19.14 4.61 -5.78
CA VAL A 87 19.34 4.05 -4.43
C VAL A 87 18.18 4.38 -3.51
N ILE A 88 17.74 5.64 -3.49
CA ILE A 88 16.58 6.05 -2.68
C ILE A 88 15.34 5.27 -3.09
N TRP A 89 15.08 5.14 -4.39
CA TRP A 89 13.96 4.38 -4.91
C TRP A 89 14.04 2.90 -4.54
N GLN A 90 15.24 2.30 -4.58
CA GLN A 90 15.42 0.88 -4.28
C GLN A 90 14.88 0.50 -2.89
N HIS A 91 15.11 1.35 -1.89
CA HIS A 91 14.75 1.12 -0.49
C HIS A 91 13.41 1.71 -0.08
N THR A 92 13.01 2.85 -0.66
CA THR A 92 11.75 3.53 -0.29
C THR A 92 10.58 3.19 -1.19
N LYS A 93 10.85 2.72 -2.42
CA LYS A 93 9.87 2.53 -3.50
C LYS A 93 9.03 3.77 -3.80
N ALA A 94 9.51 4.96 -3.42
CA ALA A 94 8.81 6.22 -3.66
C ALA A 94 8.68 6.50 -5.16
N PRO A 95 7.45 6.64 -5.71
CA PRO A 95 7.26 6.91 -7.12
C PRO A 95 7.67 8.33 -7.57
N VAL A 96 7.86 9.23 -6.62
CA VAL A 96 8.32 10.59 -6.88
C VAL A 96 9.41 10.91 -5.86
N ILE A 97 10.56 11.35 -6.37
CA ILE A 97 11.72 11.74 -5.55
C ILE A 97 12.12 13.14 -6.01
N ALA A 98 11.80 14.14 -5.18
CA ALA A 98 12.18 15.52 -5.44
C ALA A 98 13.64 15.74 -5.05
N TYR A 99 14.38 16.45 -5.89
CA TYR A 99 15.74 16.90 -5.60
C TYR A 99 15.77 18.42 -5.46
N ASP A 100 16.28 18.88 -4.33
CA ASP A 100 16.57 20.29 -4.07
C ASP A 100 18.09 20.52 -4.24
N PRO A 101 18.51 21.14 -5.35
CA PRO A 101 19.92 21.35 -5.64
C PRO A 101 20.57 22.40 -4.73
N GLU A 102 19.80 23.35 -4.20
CA GLU A 102 20.34 24.42 -3.34
C GLU A 102 20.80 23.85 -2.00
N HIS A 103 20.03 22.92 -1.46
CA HIS A 103 20.33 22.27 -0.18
C HIS A 103 20.98 20.89 -0.34
N GLY A 104 21.10 20.38 -1.57
CA GLY A 104 21.61 19.04 -1.85
C GLY A 104 20.78 17.95 -1.17
N THR A 105 19.45 18.13 -1.12
CA THR A 105 18.54 17.23 -0.42
C THR A 105 17.61 16.49 -1.37
N TYR A 106 17.28 15.26 -1.01
CA TYR A 106 16.32 14.43 -1.72
C TYR A 106 15.12 14.15 -0.82
N ALA A 107 13.92 14.39 -1.32
CA ALA A 107 12.68 14.10 -0.60
C ALA A 107 11.90 13.01 -1.35
N ALA A 108 11.74 11.86 -0.70
CA ALA A 108 10.99 10.72 -1.18
C ALA A 108 9.70 10.58 -0.37
N THR A 109 8.55 10.69 -1.02
CA THR A 109 7.25 10.48 -0.37
C THR A 109 6.67 9.15 -0.80
N ALA A 110 6.43 8.25 0.17
CA ALA A 110 6.00 6.88 -0.09
C ALA A 110 4.96 6.40 0.93
N PRO A 111 3.96 5.63 0.48
CA PRO A 111 3.08 4.90 1.38
C PRO A 111 3.79 3.65 1.92
N PHE A 112 3.60 3.37 3.20
CA PHE A 112 4.00 2.12 3.84
C PHE A 112 2.76 1.44 4.40
N SER A 113 2.67 0.12 4.24
CA SER A 113 1.48 -0.63 4.62
C SER A 113 1.79 -1.91 5.38
N SER A 114 0.85 -2.34 6.22
CA SER A 114 0.86 -3.64 6.88
C SER A 114 -0.55 -4.18 6.90
N ASP A 115 -0.69 -5.45 6.53
CA ASP A 115 -1.96 -6.16 6.61
C ASP A 115 -2.15 -6.74 8.02
N HIS A 116 -3.40 -6.82 8.46
CA HIS A 116 -3.80 -7.48 9.70
C HIS A 116 -5.21 -8.05 9.54
N ASP A 117 -5.51 -9.15 10.24
CA ASP A 117 -6.84 -9.74 10.17
C ASP A 117 -7.78 -9.08 11.18
N GLU A 118 -8.94 -8.64 10.74
CA GLU A 118 -10.03 -8.27 11.65
C GLU A 118 -10.87 -9.50 12.03
N LYS A 119 -11.25 -9.59 13.30
CA LYS A 119 -12.25 -10.55 13.79
C LYS A 119 -13.63 -9.89 13.76
N GLY A 120 -14.57 -10.51 13.05
CA GLY A 120 -16.00 -10.16 13.09
C GLY A 120 -16.80 -11.17 13.92
N VAL A 121 -17.89 -10.71 14.54
CA VAL A 121 -18.76 -11.53 15.41
C VAL A 121 -19.84 -12.27 14.63
N VAL A 122 -20.28 -11.72 13.50
CA VAL A 122 -21.27 -12.33 12.60
C VAL A 122 -20.84 -11.98 11.17
N LEU A 123 -20.52 -12.99 10.35
CA LEU A 123 -20.29 -12.91 8.90
C LEU A 123 -19.66 -11.59 8.40
N GLY A 124 -18.32 -11.52 8.43
CA GLY A 124 -17.58 -10.34 8.01
C GLY A 124 -16.30 -10.19 8.82
N ALA A 125 -15.31 -11.02 8.53
CA ALA A 125 -13.97 -10.98 9.09
C ALA A 125 -12.99 -11.15 7.93
N GLY A 126 -11.91 -10.38 7.87
CA GLY A 126 -11.01 -10.40 6.73
C GLY A 126 -9.73 -9.62 6.95
N SER A 127 -8.81 -9.78 6.00
CA SER A 127 -7.56 -9.02 5.97
C SER A 127 -7.85 -7.56 5.68
N VAL A 128 -7.44 -6.68 6.58
CA VAL A 128 -7.49 -5.22 6.44
C VAL A 128 -6.07 -4.68 6.32
N ARG A 129 -5.89 -3.70 5.44
CA ARG A 129 -4.62 -3.06 5.17
C ARG A 129 -4.55 -1.71 5.89
N THR A 130 -3.61 -1.57 6.81
CA THR A 130 -3.26 -0.28 7.40
C THR A 130 -2.16 0.34 6.55
N GLU A 131 -2.40 1.54 6.01
CA GLU A 131 -1.42 2.30 5.22
C GLU A 131 -1.21 3.68 5.84
N ARG A 132 0.05 4.15 5.86
CA ARG A 132 0.43 5.50 6.28
C ARG A 132 1.40 6.11 5.28
N CYS A 133 1.31 7.42 5.10
CA CYS A 133 2.20 8.17 4.23
C CYS A 133 3.41 8.70 4.99
N PHE A 134 4.61 8.58 4.42
CA PHE A 134 5.81 9.17 4.99
C PHE A 134 6.58 9.98 3.94
N THR A 135 7.12 11.12 4.37
CA THR A 135 8.17 11.83 3.65
C THR A 135 9.51 11.50 4.31
N LEU A 136 10.43 10.98 3.51
CA LEU A 136 11.79 10.65 3.89
C LEU A 136 12.73 11.65 3.19
N THR A 137 13.42 12.47 3.96
CA THR A 137 14.33 13.50 3.44
C THR A 137 15.77 13.11 3.71
N PHE A 138 16.56 12.96 2.66
CA PHE A 138 17.97 12.59 2.71
C PHE A 138 18.83 13.80 2.39
N ALA A 139 19.79 14.11 3.25
CA ALA A 139 20.71 15.23 3.07
C ALA A 139 22.15 14.75 3.23
N ARG A 140 23.01 15.17 2.31
CA ARG A 140 24.46 14.94 2.41
C ARG A 140 25.08 16.04 3.26
N LYS A 141 25.76 15.68 4.36
CA LYS A 141 26.50 16.66 5.15
C LYS A 141 27.80 16.99 4.44
N ALA A 142 27.96 18.20 3.90
CA ALA A 142 29.27 18.65 3.42
C ALA A 142 30.24 18.86 4.62
N PRO A 143 31.54 18.49 4.50
CA PRO A 143 32.25 17.83 3.39
C PRO A 143 32.29 16.29 3.48
N ALA A 144 31.44 15.66 4.29
CA ALA A 144 31.45 14.23 4.52
C ALA A 144 30.69 13.42 3.44
N THR A 145 31.10 12.16 3.24
CA THR A 145 30.31 11.12 2.57
C THR A 145 29.10 10.65 3.40
N THR A 146 28.88 11.28 4.55
CA THR A 146 27.85 10.89 5.51
C THR A 146 26.50 11.49 5.13
N TRP A 147 25.53 10.58 4.98
CA TRP A 147 24.13 10.94 4.75
C TRP A 147 23.37 11.02 6.06
N THR A 148 22.38 11.90 6.10
CA THR A 148 21.40 11.97 7.18
C THR A 148 20.00 11.83 6.61
N ALA A 149 19.09 11.26 7.40
CA ALA A 149 17.68 11.16 7.05
C ALA A 149 16.80 11.82 8.11
N LYS A 150 15.76 12.49 7.64
CA LYS A 150 14.59 12.90 8.44
C LYS A 150 13.38 12.13 7.95
N ARG A 151 12.52 11.73 8.87
CA ARG A 151 11.26 11.05 8.56
C ARG A 151 10.10 11.82 9.16
N ALA A 152 9.07 12.08 8.38
CA ALA A 152 7.83 12.67 8.85
C ALA A 152 6.66 11.81 8.38
N GLU A 153 5.82 11.37 9.31
CA GLU A 153 4.49 10.84 8.97
C GLU A 153 3.63 12.00 8.45
N ARG A 154 2.88 11.75 7.38
CA ARG A 154 2.03 12.73 6.70
C ARG A 154 0.64 12.17 6.54
N ASP A 155 -0.30 13.08 6.29
CA ASP A 155 -1.65 12.71 5.88
C ASP A 155 -1.62 11.91 4.58
N ASP A 156 -2.64 11.07 4.40
CA ASP A 156 -2.76 10.19 3.25
C ASP A 156 -2.71 10.93 1.90
N SER A 157 -3.24 12.16 1.88
CA SER A 157 -3.25 13.05 0.71
C SER A 157 -1.85 13.37 0.20
N ALA A 158 -0.83 13.40 1.06
CA ALA A 158 0.56 13.68 0.65
C ALA A 158 1.12 12.58 -0.27
N CYS A 159 0.62 11.34 -0.17
CA CYS A 159 1.03 10.22 -1.02
C CYS A 159 0.20 10.09 -2.30
N ARG A 160 -0.87 10.88 -2.46
CA ARG A 160 -1.79 10.78 -3.61
C ARG A 160 -1.07 10.96 -4.93
N SER A 161 -0.24 12.00 -5.06
CA SER A 161 0.56 12.25 -6.27
C SER A 161 1.49 11.10 -6.60
N GLY A 162 2.14 10.53 -5.58
CA GLY A 162 2.98 9.35 -5.73
C GLY A 162 2.19 8.13 -6.22
N ARG A 163 0.98 7.89 -5.69
CA ARG A 163 0.13 6.77 -6.14
C ARG A 163 -0.31 6.90 -7.59
N VAL A 164 -0.72 8.10 -8.03
CA VAL A 164 -1.11 8.34 -9.44
C VAL A 164 0.08 8.09 -10.36
N VAL A 165 1.23 8.72 -10.09
CA VAL A 165 2.45 8.52 -10.88
C VAL A 165 2.88 7.04 -10.87
N GLY A 166 2.83 6.38 -9.72
CA GLY A 166 3.17 4.95 -9.59
C GLY A 166 2.25 4.03 -10.40
N PHE A 167 0.95 4.36 -10.46
CA PHE A 167 -0.01 3.68 -11.33
C PHE A 167 0.36 3.86 -12.81
N ASP A 168 0.64 5.10 -13.23
CA ASP A 168 1.01 5.40 -14.61
C ASP A 168 2.33 4.74 -15.01
N VAL A 169 3.31 4.67 -14.11
CA VAL A 169 4.57 3.96 -14.34
C VAL A 169 4.33 2.46 -14.50
N THR A 170 3.44 1.88 -13.69
CA THR A 170 3.06 0.47 -13.79
C THR A 170 2.36 0.18 -15.12
N LEU A 171 1.47 1.06 -15.55
CA LEU A 171 0.79 0.97 -16.83
C LEU A 171 1.75 1.15 -18.01
N ALA A 172 2.66 2.12 -17.93
CA ALA A 172 3.72 2.34 -18.92
C ALA A 172 4.61 1.10 -19.06
N ARG A 173 5.02 0.50 -17.94
CA ARG A 173 5.82 -0.74 -17.92
C ARG A 173 5.11 -1.87 -18.66
N LYS A 174 3.81 -2.08 -18.38
CA LYS A 174 3.00 -3.09 -19.08
C LYS A 174 2.89 -2.81 -20.58
N ARG A 175 2.65 -1.56 -20.96
CA ARG A 175 2.55 -1.15 -22.37
C ARG A 175 3.87 -1.33 -23.11
N LEU A 176 4.98 -0.84 -22.54
CA LEU A 176 6.30 -0.97 -23.14
C LEU A 176 6.75 -2.44 -23.28
N ALA A 177 6.26 -3.34 -22.41
CA ALA A 177 6.52 -4.77 -22.54
C ALA A 177 5.88 -5.39 -23.80
N THR A 178 4.85 -4.75 -24.39
CA THR A 178 4.18 -5.24 -25.62
C THR A 178 4.75 -4.63 -26.90
N MET A 179 5.82 -3.84 -26.83
CA MET A 179 6.46 -3.28 -28.04
C MET A 179 7.07 -4.39 -28.91
N ALA A 180 7.15 -4.15 -30.21
CA ALA A 180 7.89 -5.03 -31.11
C ALA A 180 9.41 -4.98 -30.80
N ASP A 181 10.20 -5.77 -31.50
CA ASP A 181 11.64 -5.92 -31.24
C ASP A 181 12.45 -4.62 -31.41
N ARG A 182 11.92 -3.65 -32.15
CA ARG A 182 12.64 -2.40 -32.46
C ARG A 182 12.12 -1.23 -31.62
N VAL A 183 12.76 -0.95 -30.50
CA VAL A 183 12.40 0.22 -29.70
C VAL A 183 12.82 1.51 -30.40
N THR A 184 11.84 2.28 -30.91
CA THR A 184 12.04 3.62 -31.48
C THR A 184 11.25 4.67 -30.68
N PRO A 185 11.65 5.96 -30.70
CA PRO A 185 10.88 7.01 -30.03
C PRO A 185 9.41 7.09 -30.48
N ALA A 186 9.16 6.89 -31.79
CA ALA A 186 7.83 6.92 -32.35
C ALA A 186 6.97 5.72 -31.90
N GLU A 187 7.57 4.54 -31.82
CA GLU A 187 6.89 3.34 -31.32
C GLU A 187 6.61 3.44 -29.82
N ALA A 188 7.59 3.84 -29.02
CA ALA A 188 7.41 4.06 -27.59
C ALA A 188 6.31 5.09 -27.30
N THR A 189 6.27 6.18 -28.07
CA THR A 189 5.21 7.19 -27.95
C THR A 189 3.85 6.61 -28.30
N ARG A 190 3.74 5.86 -29.40
CA ARG A 190 2.48 5.24 -29.85
C ARG A 190 1.94 4.23 -28.82
N VAL A 191 2.83 3.44 -28.23
CA VAL A 191 2.45 2.42 -27.25
C VAL A 191 2.06 3.03 -25.91
N LEU A 192 2.77 4.07 -25.47
CA LEU A 192 2.44 4.78 -24.23
C LEU A 192 1.20 5.65 -24.35
N ASP A 193 0.96 6.24 -25.53
CA ASP A 193 -0.17 7.13 -25.78
C ASP A 193 -0.88 6.79 -27.11
N PRO A 194 -1.64 5.68 -27.16
CA PRO A 194 -2.35 5.27 -28.37
C PRO A 194 -3.39 6.30 -28.85
N ALA A 195 -3.94 7.07 -27.91
CA ALA A 195 -4.97 8.08 -28.16
C ALA A 195 -4.40 9.49 -28.44
N GLN A 196 -3.06 9.63 -28.50
CA GLN A 196 -2.35 10.89 -28.75
C GLN A 196 -2.77 12.06 -27.82
N ARG A 197 -3.11 11.74 -26.56
CA ARG A 197 -3.53 12.71 -25.53
C ARG A 197 -2.37 13.55 -24.99
N LYS A 198 -1.12 13.18 -25.26
CA LYS A 198 0.14 13.78 -24.81
C LYS A 198 0.36 13.79 -23.29
N ARG A 199 -0.56 13.21 -22.52
CA ARG A 199 -0.50 13.02 -21.06
C ARG A 199 -1.01 11.61 -20.73
N PRO A 200 -0.42 10.95 -19.72
CA PRO A 200 0.60 11.46 -18.80
C PRO A 200 2.05 11.35 -19.30
N TYR A 201 2.28 10.73 -20.45
CA TYR A 201 3.62 10.36 -20.89
C TYR A 201 4.20 11.32 -21.93
N SER A 202 5.48 11.66 -21.77
CA SER A 202 6.28 12.29 -22.82
C SER A 202 7.59 11.52 -22.96
N VAL A 203 7.76 10.79 -24.06
CA VAL A 203 9.03 10.11 -24.39
C VAL A 203 10.08 11.17 -24.69
N LYS A 204 11.23 11.08 -24.03
CA LYS A 204 12.32 12.05 -24.14
C LYS A 204 13.50 11.48 -24.90
N GLN A 205 13.86 10.25 -24.57
CA GLN A 205 15.00 9.58 -25.19
C GLN A 205 14.71 8.09 -25.33
N VAL A 206 15.21 7.51 -26.41
CA VAL A 206 15.35 6.06 -26.56
C VAL A 206 16.80 5.80 -26.91
N ARG A 207 17.47 4.95 -26.12
CA ARG A 207 18.87 4.59 -26.35
C ARG A 207 19.08 3.10 -26.17
N ARG A 208 20.10 2.60 -26.85
CA ARG A 208 20.62 1.26 -26.68
C ARG A 208 21.67 1.25 -25.58
N SER A 209 21.59 0.31 -24.65
CA SER A 209 22.58 0.08 -23.60
C SER A 209 22.91 -1.41 -23.58
N GLY A 210 23.96 -1.81 -24.31
CA GLY A 210 24.27 -3.22 -24.53
C GLY A 210 23.11 -3.97 -25.18
N ASP A 211 22.69 -5.06 -24.54
CA ASP A 211 21.58 -5.91 -24.96
C ASP A 211 20.20 -5.39 -24.54
N ALA A 212 20.14 -4.22 -23.89
CA ALA A 212 18.90 -3.59 -23.49
C ALA A 212 18.57 -2.33 -24.31
N ASP A 213 17.28 -2.03 -24.39
CA ASP A 213 16.74 -0.74 -24.82
C ASP A 213 16.25 0.03 -23.59
N VAL A 214 16.70 1.28 -23.46
CA VAL A 214 16.34 2.19 -22.37
C VAL A 214 15.50 3.32 -22.94
N VAL A 215 14.25 3.42 -22.49
CA VAL A 215 13.30 4.47 -22.84
C VAL A 215 13.17 5.42 -21.66
N THR A 216 13.63 6.65 -21.83
CA THR A 216 13.45 7.72 -20.84
C THR A 216 12.14 8.44 -21.10
N VAL A 217 11.25 8.43 -20.12
CA VAL A 217 9.91 9.01 -20.20
C VAL A 217 9.71 9.99 -19.04
N LEU A 218 9.23 11.18 -19.37
CA LEU A 218 8.72 12.11 -18.39
C LEU A 218 7.25 11.78 -18.12
N VAL A 219 6.94 11.38 -16.89
CA VAL A 219 5.56 11.19 -16.43
C VAL A 219 5.12 12.50 -15.79
N ARG A 220 4.04 13.09 -16.30
CA ARG A 220 3.47 14.34 -15.77
C ARG A 220 2.02 14.14 -15.40
N GLU A 221 1.71 14.52 -14.17
CA GLU A 221 0.37 14.47 -13.62
C GLU A 221 0.01 15.77 -12.93
N SER A 222 -1.28 15.97 -12.69
CA SER A 222 -1.80 17.11 -11.94
C SER A 222 -2.76 16.58 -10.88
N VAL A 223 -2.36 16.68 -9.63
CA VAL A 223 -3.15 16.20 -8.49
C VAL A 223 -3.55 17.40 -7.66
N ASP A 224 -4.86 17.59 -7.47
CA ASP A 224 -5.44 18.73 -6.75
C ASP A 224 -4.94 20.10 -7.28
N GLY A 225 -4.72 20.19 -8.59
CA GLY A 225 -4.23 21.40 -9.27
C GLY A 225 -2.71 21.63 -9.17
N ALA A 226 -1.99 20.82 -8.39
CA ALA A 226 -0.53 20.89 -8.28
C ALA A 226 0.13 19.98 -9.33
N PRO A 227 1.04 20.51 -10.18
CA PRO A 227 1.78 19.68 -11.13
C PRO A 227 2.79 18.80 -10.39
N VAL A 228 2.81 17.52 -10.75
CA VAL A 228 3.83 16.56 -10.32
C VAL A 228 4.48 15.95 -11.55
N GLN A 229 5.81 15.84 -11.54
CA GLN A 229 6.56 15.28 -12.65
C GLN A 229 7.72 14.44 -12.14
N GLN A 230 7.98 13.33 -12.82
CA GLN A 230 9.10 12.44 -12.53
C GLN A 230 9.61 11.82 -13.84
N CYS A 231 10.92 11.86 -14.03
CA CYS A 231 11.58 11.14 -15.11
C CYS A 231 11.79 9.68 -14.72
N TYR A 232 11.53 8.77 -15.66
CA TYR A 232 11.70 7.33 -15.49
C TYR A 232 12.50 6.75 -16.65
N ALA A 233 13.48 5.92 -16.32
CA ALA A 233 14.17 5.06 -17.27
C ALA A 233 13.49 3.68 -17.27
N PHE A 234 12.87 3.33 -18.39
CA PHE A 234 12.30 2.00 -18.63
C PHE A 234 13.30 1.15 -19.40
N THR A 235 13.74 0.04 -18.82
CA THR A 235 14.74 -0.84 -19.45
C THR A 235 14.09 -2.14 -19.84
N ARG A 236 14.25 -2.53 -21.11
CA ARG A 236 13.77 -3.78 -21.68
C ARG A 236 14.96 -4.54 -22.27
N ASP A 237 15.12 -5.79 -21.89
CA ASP A 237 16.14 -6.68 -22.47
C ASP A 237 15.70 -7.17 -23.86
N ARG A 238 16.63 -7.27 -24.82
CA ARG A 238 16.37 -7.86 -26.14
C ARG A 238 16.44 -9.38 -26.09
N GLY A 239 15.68 -10.02 -26.97
CA GLY A 239 15.74 -11.47 -27.18
C GLY A 239 14.79 -12.30 -26.31
N ALA A 240 13.93 -11.65 -25.51
CA ALA A 240 12.80 -12.32 -24.89
C ALA A 240 11.49 -11.74 -25.44
N ASP A 241 10.65 -12.61 -26.03
CA ASP A 241 9.35 -12.26 -26.61
C ASP A 241 8.41 -11.57 -25.61
N ALA A 242 8.65 -11.78 -24.30
CA ALA A 242 8.01 -11.09 -23.19
C ALA A 242 9.02 -10.67 -22.10
N ALA A 243 10.06 -9.92 -22.48
CA ALA A 243 11.04 -9.40 -21.53
C ALA A 243 10.38 -8.51 -20.46
N PRO A 244 10.60 -8.78 -19.15
CA PRO A 244 10.10 -7.90 -18.10
C PRO A 244 10.76 -6.52 -18.23
N VAL A 245 9.94 -5.49 -18.39
CA VAL A 245 10.43 -4.10 -18.40
C VAL A 245 10.68 -3.66 -16.96
N THR A 246 11.86 -3.14 -16.65
CA THR A 246 12.10 -2.47 -15.36
C THR A 246 11.83 -0.98 -15.49
N ALA A 247 11.51 -0.31 -14.38
CA ALA A 247 11.26 1.12 -14.36
C ALA A 247 11.94 1.72 -13.12
N VAL A 248 12.87 2.65 -13.34
CA VAL A 248 13.64 3.30 -12.26
C VAL A 248 13.52 4.81 -12.43
N PRO A 249 13.17 5.57 -11.37
CA PRO A 249 13.17 7.01 -11.45
C PRO A 249 14.59 7.52 -11.65
N VAL A 250 14.73 8.58 -12.45
CA VAL A 250 15.98 9.29 -12.71
C VAL A 250 15.77 10.78 -12.44
N ALA A 251 16.84 11.49 -12.09
CA ALA A 251 16.76 12.91 -11.78
C ALA A 251 16.48 13.74 -13.03
N THR A 252 16.99 13.30 -14.18
CA THR A 252 16.83 14.02 -15.46
C THR A 252 16.24 13.14 -16.54
N CYS A 253 15.46 13.80 -17.40
CA CYS A 253 15.14 13.36 -18.74
C CYS A 253 16.04 14.11 -19.73
#